data_AF-A0A930HSS7-F1
#
_entry.id   AF-A0A930HSS7-F1
#
_cell.length_a   1.000
_cell.length_b   1.000
_cell.length_c   1.000
_cell.angle_alpha   90.00
_cell.angle_beta   90.00
_cell.angle_gamma   90.00
#
_symmetry.space_group_name_H-M   'P 1'
#
loop_
_entity.id
_entity.type
_entity.pdbx_description
1 polymer ?
#
loop_
_entity_poly.entity_id
_entity_poly.type
_entity_poly.pdbx_seq_one_letter_code
_entity_poly.pdbx_strand_id
1 'polypeptide(L)'
;LSELRALPYVRSVELISADSAAKSLTDVLGEDPTKILGYNPLQPMAKVYLKSEYTEPDSLKKIIATNPVLKNAEGLEEQQSQWTSASNNLQTIRFVLWVFLGINLLVSFLQITTATGLVIYSQRMRIRTLSLIGATAGFIGRPFIRRAILEGFVGALLALALLGGLLYGAEQAFGYRILSLCPSVPLLGVIIAIPLVGVCVSFVSSWRATRRYIHMEEGKIHLI
;
A
#
# COMPACT_ATOMS: atom_id res chain seq x y z
N LEU A 1 -17.68 1.67 -33.22
CA LEU A 1 -16.31 1.42 -32.70
C LEU A 1 -15.46 2.68 -32.60
N SER A 2 -15.45 3.54 -33.63
CA SER A 2 -14.80 4.86 -33.58
C SER A 2 -15.36 5.74 -32.44
N GLU A 3 -16.68 5.72 -32.24
CA GLU A 3 -17.33 6.44 -31.12
C GLU A 3 -16.85 5.96 -29.75
N LEU A 4 -16.66 4.64 -29.56
CA LEU A 4 -16.16 4.08 -28.29
C LEU A 4 -14.69 4.45 -28.03
N ARG A 5 -13.87 4.58 -29.08
CA ARG A 5 -12.47 5.01 -28.98
C ARG A 5 -12.32 6.50 -28.70
N ALA A 6 -13.32 7.31 -29.05
CA ALA A 6 -13.33 8.76 -28.80
C ALA A 6 -13.75 9.13 -27.37
N LEU A 7 -14.21 8.17 -26.57
CA LEU A 7 -14.68 8.43 -25.21
C LEU A 7 -13.51 8.70 -24.25
N PRO A 8 -13.61 9.73 -23.39
CA PRO A 8 -12.51 10.16 -22.54
C PRO A 8 -12.07 9.12 -21.50
N TYR A 9 -12.95 8.17 -21.16
CA TYR A 9 -12.71 7.10 -20.19
C TYR A 9 -12.13 5.81 -20.80
N VAL A 10 -12.05 5.69 -22.12
CA VAL A 10 -11.56 4.50 -22.82
C VAL A 10 -10.07 4.64 -23.13
N ARG A 11 -9.28 3.61 -22.80
CA ARG A 11 -7.85 3.50 -23.11
C ARG A 11 -7.61 2.81 -24.44
N SER A 12 -8.31 1.71 -24.71
CA SER A 12 -8.24 1.00 -26.00
C SER A 12 -9.49 0.15 -26.22
N VAL A 13 -9.79 -0.13 -27.49
CA VAL A 13 -10.88 -1.05 -27.88
C VAL A 13 -10.32 -2.06 -28.85
N GLU A 14 -10.37 -3.33 -28.46
CA GLU A 14 -9.94 -4.48 -29.23
C GLU A 14 -11.15 -5.26 -29.71
N LEU A 15 -11.25 -5.47 -31.03
CA LEU A 15 -12.32 -6.26 -31.62
C LEU A 15 -11.87 -7.72 -31.72
N ILE A 16 -12.68 -8.61 -31.18
CA ILE A 16 -12.50 -10.05 -31.30
C ILE A 16 -13.54 -10.55 -32.29
N SER A 17 -13.09 -10.98 -33.46
CA SER A 17 -13.96 -11.64 -34.44
C SER A 17 -14.42 -13.00 -33.91
N ALA A 18 -15.59 -13.46 -34.38
CA ALA A 18 -16.14 -14.77 -34.04
C ALA A 18 -15.13 -15.92 -34.28
N ASP A 19 -14.36 -15.85 -35.37
CA ASP A 19 -13.36 -16.87 -35.70
C ASP A 19 -12.12 -16.81 -34.80
N SER A 20 -11.72 -15.61 -34.37
CA SER A 20 -10.62 -15.46 -33.41
C SER A 20 -11.03 -15.94 -32.02
N ALA A 21 -12.28 -15.70 -31.62
CA ALA A 21 -12.82 -16.22 -30.36
C ALA A 21 -12.88 -17.75 -30.37
N ALA A 22 -13.30 -18.35 -31.49
CA ALA A 22 -13.35 -19.81 -31.64
C ALA A 22 -11.97 -20.46 -31.53
N LYS A 23 -10.94 -19.84 -32.13
CA LYS A 23 -9.54 -20.31 -31.99
C LYS A 23 -9.05 -20.25 -30.55
N SER A 24 -9.21 -19.11 -29.86
CA SER A 24 -8.81 -19.00 -28.46
C SER A 24 -9.57 -19.95 -27.54
N LEU A 25 -10.85 -20.22 -27.83
CA LEU A 25 -11.64 -21.18 -27.07
C LEU A 25 -11.17 -22.63 -27.31
N THR A 26 -10.78 -22.95 -28.55
CA THR A 26 -10.20 -24.24 -28.91
C THR A 26 -8.85 -24.47 -28.21
N ASP A 27 -8.01 -23.44 -28.07
CA ASP A 27 -6.74 -23.52 -27.35
C ASP A 27 -6.93 -23.77 -25.84
N VAL A 28 -8.01 -23.25 -25.25
CA VAL A 28 -8.31 -23.42 -23.82
C VAL A 28 -9.02 -24.75 -23.53
N LEU A 29 -9.94 -25.17 -24.39
CA LEU A 29 -10.73 -26.39 -24.22
C LEU A 29 -10.05 -27.65 -24.80
N GLY A 30 -9.08 -27.48 -25.71
CA GLY A 30 -8.39 -28.56 -26.40
C GLY A 30 -9.18 -29.20 -27.56
N GLU A 31 -10.45 -28.84 -27.75
CA GLU A 31 -11.31 -29.30 -28.84
C GLU A 31 -12.04 -28.13 -29.50
N ASP A 32 -12.26 -28.25 -30.82
CA ASP A 32 -12.89 -27.20 -31.62
C ASP A 32 -14.43 -27.30 -31.52
N PRO A 33 -15.11 -26.32 -30.89
CA PRO A 33 -16.56 -26.36 -30.72
C PRO A 33 -17.32 -26.31 -32.06
N THR A 34 -16.69 -25.76 -33.10
CA THR A 34 -17.31 -25.66 -34.43
C THR A 34 -17.39 -27.02 -35.13
N LYS A 35 -16.51 -27.97 -34.79
CA LYS A 35 -16.55 -29.35 -35.31
C LYS A 35 -17.66 -30.18 -34.68
N ILE A 36 -18.07 -29.84 -33.46
CA ILE A 36 -19.14 -30.54 -32.73
C ILE A 36 -20.51 -30.00 -33.14
N LEU A 37 -20.63 -28.68 -33.31
CA LEU A 37 -21.91 -28.01 -33.58
C LEU A 37 -22.19 -27.78 -35.09
N GLY A 38 -21.19 -27.93 -35.96
CA GLY A 38 -21.33 -27.73 -37.41
C GLY A 38 -21.42 -26.26 -37.85
N TYR A 39 -21.40 -25.31 -36.91
CA TYR A 39 -21.34 -23.87 -37.14
C TYR A 39 -20.61 -23.17 -35.97
N ASN A 40 -20.18 -21.91 -36.17
CA ASN A 40 -19.57 -21.10 -35.11
C ASN A 40 -20.65 -20.38 -34.28
N PRO A 41 -20.91 -20.77 -33.02
CA PRO A 41 -21.94 -20.14 -32.19
C PRO A 41 -21.47 -18.81 -31.56
N LEU A 42 -20.18 -18.48 -31.65
CA LEU A 42 -19.62 -17.32 -30.97
C LEU A 42 -19.94 -16.03 -31.72
N GLN A 43 -20.47 -15.06 -31.00
CA GLN A 43 -20.71 -13.72 -31.54
C GLN A 43 -19.44 -12.87 -31.46
N PRO A 44 -19.23 -11.93 -32.40
CA PRO A 44 -18.14 -10.98 -32.32
C PRO A 44 -18.27 -10.11 -31.07
N MET A 45 -17.16 -9.92 -30.35
CA MET A 45 -17.12 -9.18 -29.09
C MET A 45 -16.11 -8.03 -29.18
N ALA A 46 -16.36 -6.96 -28.43
CA ALA A 46 -15.42 -5.85 -28.30
C ALA A 46 -14.92 -5.76 -26.84
N LYS A 47 -13.61 -5.95 -26.63
CA LYS A 47 -12.97 -5.69 -25.34
C LYS A 47 -12.67 -4.20 -25.22
N VAL A 48 -13.27 -3.56 -24.22
CA VAL A 48 -13.04 -2.14 -23.92
C VAL A 48 -12.18 -2.04 -22.68
N TYR A 49 -10.96 -1.53 -22.85
CA TYR A 49 -10.07 -1.23 -21.73
C TYR A 49 -10.34 0.17 -21.24
N LEU A 50 -10.74 0.32 -19.98
CA LEU A 50 -10.95 1.61 -19.33
C LEU A 50 -9.63 2.15 -18.78
N LYS A 51 -9.54 3.47 -18.64
CA LYS A 51 -8.45 4.11 -17.90
C LYS A 51 -8.62 3.83 -16.40
N SER A 52 -7.49 3.66 -15.69
CA SER A 52 -7.47 3.28 -14.26
C SER A 52 -8.26 4.22 -13.34
N GLU A 53 -8.38 5.49 -13.71
CA GLU A 53 -9.12 6.52 -12.95
C GLU A 53 -10.64 6.28 -12.95
N TYR A 54 -11.13 5.49 -13.91
CA TYR A 54 -12.55 5.19 -14.11
C TYR A 54 -12.91 3.75 -13.79
N THR A 55 -11.99 2.97 -13.21
CA THR A 55 -12.19 1.56 -12.84
C THR A 55 -12.88 1.39 -11.48
N GLU A 56 -13.06 2.47 -10.72
CA GLU A 56 -13.76 2.43 -9.44
C GLU A 56 -15.23 2.05 -9.64
N PRO A 57 -15.85 1.23 -8.77
CA PRO A 57 -17.21 0.72 -8.99
C PRO A 57 -18.27 1.80 -9.23
N ASP A 58 -18.16 2.93 -8.54
CA ASP A 58 -19.09 4.07 -8.68
C ASP A 58 -18.88 4.83 -9.99
N SER A 59 -17.63 5.01 -10.40
CA SER A 59 -17.28 5.58 -11.71
C SER A 59 -17.78 4.68 -12.83
N LEU A 60 -17.61 3.36 -12.69
CA LEU A 60 -18.07 2.35 -13.65
C LEU A 60 -19.60 2.40 -13.79
N LYS A 61 -20.33 2.39 -12.66
CA LYS A 61 -21.79 2.55 -12.62
C LYS A 61 -22.26 3.79 -13.36
N LYS A 62 -21.59 4.93 -13.14
CA LYS A 62 -21.94 6.21 -13.76
C LYS A 62 -21.69 6.19 -15.27
N ILE A 63 -20.59 5.59 -15.72
CA ILE A 63 -20.26 5.47 -17.15
C ILE A 63 -21.28 4.59 -17.87
N ILE A 64 -21.63 3.45 -17.28
CA ILE A 64 -22.61 2.50 -17.83
C ILE A 64 -24.01 3.13 -17.88
N ALA A 65 -24.40 3.86 -16.84
CA ALA A 65 -25.69 4.57 -16.80
C ALA A 65 -25.78 5.71 -17.83
N THR A 66 -24.67 6.36 -18.16
CA THR A 66 -24.63 7.51 -19.07
C THR A 66 -24.54 7.10 -20.54
N ASN A 67 -24.04 5.90 -20.85
CA ASN A 67 -23.81 5.46 -22.23
C ASN A 67 -24.80 4.35 -22.63
N PRO A 68 -25.76 4.62 -23.55
CA PRO A 68 -26.77 3.65 -23.96
C PRO A 68 -26.17 2.42 -24.66
N VAL A 69 -25.00 2.55 -25.29
CA VAL A 69 -24.29 1.44 -25.94
C VAL A 69 -23.75 0.44 -24.91
N LEU A 70 -23.27 0.94 -23.76
CA LEU A 70 -22.80 0.09 -22.67
C LEU A 70 -23.98 -0.50 -21.89
N LYS A 71 -25.05 0.26 -21.69
CA LYS A 71 -26.26 -0.20 -21.00
C LYS A 71 -26.91 -1.42 -21.66
N ASN A 72 -26.84 -1.52 -22.99
CA ASN A 72 -27.42 -2.62 -23.76
C ASN A 72 -26.45 -3.78 -24.02
N ALA A 73 -25.25 -3.77 -23.42
CA ALA A 73 -24.28 -4.84 -23.59
C ALA A 73 -24.67 -6.07 -22.77
N GLU A 74 -24.83 -7.22 -23.44
CA GLU A 74 -25.09 -8.50 -22.79
C GLU A 74 -23.92 -8.92 -21.86
N GLY A 75 -24.24 -9.43 -20.67
CA GLY A 75 -23.26 -9.90 -19.69
C GLY A 75 -22.53 -8.81 -18.89
N LEU A 76 -22.78 -7.52 -19.15
CA LEU A 76 -22.12 -6.42 -18.45
C LEU A 76 -22.52 -6.32 -16.97
N GLU A 77 -23.78 -6.64 -16.63
CA GLU A 77 -24.27 -6.62 -15.25
C GLU A 77 -23.56 -7.67 -14.37
N GLU A 78 -23.34 -8.87 -14.92
CA GLU A 78 -22.61 -9.93 -14.23
C GLU A 78 -21.15 -9.52 -14.02
N GLN A 79 -20.46 -9.04 -15.07
CA GLN A 79 -19.09 -8.55 -14.95
C GLN A 79 -18.97 -7.39 -13.95
N GLN A 80 -19.94 -6.47 -13.95
CA GLN A 80 -19.98 -5.36 -13.00
C GLN A 80 -20.16 -5.85 -11.55
N SER A 81 -21.01 -6.84 -11.32
CA SER A 81 -21.25 -7.42 -9.98
C SER A 81 -19.99 -8.11 -9.45
N GLN A 82 -19.28 -8.85 -10.30
CA GLN A 82 -18.00 -9.48 -9.98
C GLN A 82 -16.94 -8.42 -9.67
N TRP A 83 -16.88 -7.36 -10.48
CA TRP A 83 -15.89 -6.30 -10.29
C TRP A 83 -16.15 -5.52 -9.00
N THR A 84 -17.41 -5.19 -8.73
CA THR A 84 -17.85 -4.50 -7.50
C THR A 84 -17.54 -5.34 -6.27
N SER A 85 -17.79 -6.65 -6.32
CA SER A 85 -17.48 -7.57 -5.22
C SER A 85 -15.98 -7.65 -4.95
N ALA A 86 -15.15 -7.78 -5.99
CA ALA A 86 -13.70 -7.79 -5.82
C ALA A 86 -13.18 -6.45 -5.30
N SER A 87 -13.73 -5.31 -5.75
CA SER A 87 -13.39 -3.99 -5.23
C SER A 87 -13.76 -3.83 -3.76
N ASN A 88 -14.94 -4.28 -3.34
CA ASN A 88 -15.37 -4.28 -1.94
C ASN A 88 -14.47 -5.15 -1.06
N ASN A 89 -14.05 -6.32 -1.56
CA ASN A 89 -13.09 -7.18 -0.87
C ASN A 89 -11.74 -6.47 -0.71
N LEU A 90 -11.25 -5.82 -1.77
CA LEU A 90 -10.01 -5.02 -1.71
C LEU A 90 -10.15 -3.85 -0.72
N GLN A 91 -11.30 -3.18 -0.66
CA GLN A 91 -11.56 -2.11 0.30
C GLN A 91 -11.55 -2.65 1.74
N THR A 92 -12.13 -3.82 1.97
CA THR A 92 -12.12 -4.50 3.27
C THR A 92 -10.70 -4.86 3.69
N ILE A 93 -9.91 -5.44 2.78
CA ILE A 93 -8.49 -5.74 3.02
C ILE A 93 -7.70 -4.46 3.35
N ARG A 94 -7.91 -3.39 2.58
CA ARG A 94 -7.29 -2.08 2.84
C ARG A 94 -7.63 -1.57 4.24
N PHE A 95 -8.90 -1.67 4.64
CA PHE A 95 -9.34 -1.26 5.98
C PHE A 95 -8.64 -2.07 7.08
N VAL A 96 -8.59 -3.39 6.95
CA VAL A 96 -7.90 -4.27 7.91
C VAL A 96 -6.41 -3.93 8.00
N LEU A 97 -5.75 -3.66 6.87
CA LEU A 97 -4.34 -3.23 6.84
C LEU A 97 -4.12 -1.88 7.53
N TRP A 98 -5.04 -0.92 7.36
CA TRP A 98 -4.98 0.36 8.08
C TRP A 98 -5.09 0.18 9.60
N VAL A 99 -6.01 -0.68 10.05
CA VAL A 99 -6.16 -1.02 11.47
C VAL A 99 -4.88 -1.69 11.99
N PHE A 100 -4.36 -2.68 11.26
CA PHE A 100 -3.13 -3.38 11.62
C PHE A 100 -1.93 -2.43 11.71
N LEU A 101 -1.79 -1.50 10.76
CA LEU A 101 -0.77 -0.45 10.79
C LEU A 101 -0.89 0.43 12.03
N GLY A 102 -2.10 0.87 12.37
CA GLY A 102 -2.36 1.69 13.55
C GLY A 102 -1.97 0.98 14.86
N ILE A 103 -2.29 -0.31 14.97
CA ILE A 103 -1.91 -1.14 16.13
C ILE A 103 -0.38 -1.27 16.22
N ASN A 104 0.30 -1.60 15.11
CA ASN A 104 1.75 -1.73 15.10
C ASN A 104 2.46 -0.41 15.44
N LEU A 105 1.93 0.72 14.99
CA LEU A 105 2.44 2.04 15.34
C LEU A 105 2.32 2.30 16.84
N LEU A 106 1.18 1.95 17.45
CA LEU A 106 0.95 2.07 18.88
C LEU A 106 1.91 1.19 19.68
N VAL A 107 2.07 -0.07 19.29
CA VAL A 107 3.02 -1.02 19.91
C VAL A 107 4.44 -0.47 19.84
N SER A 108 4.86 0.02 18.66
CA SER A 108 6.19 0.62 18.46
C SER A 108 6.41 1.83 19.36
N PHE A 109 5.40 2.71 19.48
CA PHE A 109 5.46 3.88 20.36
C PHE A 109 5.65 3.48 21.84
N LEU A 110 4.89 2.49 22.31
CA LEU A 110 5.03 1.98 23.68
C LEU A 110 6.41 1.36 23.90
N GLN A 111 6.89 0.55 22.96
CA GLN A 111 8.18 -0.13 23.04
C GLN A 111 9.36 0.87 23.09
N ILE A 112 9.35 1.91 22.27
CA ILE A 112 10.40 2.95 22.30
C ILE A 112 10.35 3.72 23.62
N THR A 113 9.16 4.03 24.12
CA THR A 113 8.98 4.77 25.36
C THR A 113 9.53 4.00 26.56
N THR A 114 9.19 2.72 26.69
CA THR A 114 9.64 1.87 27.80
C THR A 114 11.13 1.57 27.70
N ALA A 115 11.64 1.27 26.50
CA ALA A 115 13.07 1.03 26.27
C ALA A 115 13.92 2.25 26.61
N THR A 116 13.51 3.45 26.17
CA THR A 116 14.22 4.70 26.51
C THR A 116 14.21 4.94 28.03
N GLY A 117 13.10 4.68 28.70
CA GLY A 117 13.00 4.77 30.16
C GLY A 117 13.96 3.84 30.90
N LEU A 118 14.09 2.58 30.45
CA LEU A 118 15.05 1.61 31.01
C LEU A 118 16.50 2.08 30.83
N VAL A 119 16.84 2.62 29.67
CA VAL A 119 18.18 3.15 29.39
C VAL A 119 18.48 4.38 30.23
N ILE A 120 17.52 5.29 30.41
CA ILE A 120 17.66 6.46 31.28
C ILE A 120 17.90 6.00 32.73
N TYR A 121 17.10 5.05 33.22
CA TYR A 121 17.23 4.52 34.58
C TYR A 121 18.59 3.84 34.83
N SER A 122 19.11 3.09 33.86
CA SER A 122 20.43 2.45 33.99
C SER A 122 21.58 3.46 33.96
N GLN A 123 21.36 4.66 33.39
CA GLN A 123 22.35 5.74 33.29
C GLN A 123 22.13 6.88 34.30
N ARG A 124 21.28 6.69 35.31
CA ARG A 124 20.93 7.71 36.33
C ARG A 124 22.12 8.46 36.93
N MET A 125 23.25 7.78 37.16
CA MET A 125 24.44 8.42 37.73
C MET A 125 25.05 9.47 36.78
N ARG A 126 25.11 9.17 35.48
CA ARG A 126 25.62 10.12 34.47
C ARG A 126 24.71 11.33 34.33
N ILE A 127 23.40 11.08 34.36
CA ILE A 127 22.37 12.13 34.29
C ILE A 127 22.49 13.07 35.49
N ARG A 128 22.65 12.51 36.70
CA ARG A 128 22.84 13.28 37.93
C ARG A 128 24.08 14.17 37.88
N THR A 129 25.23 13.65 37.41
CA THR A 129 26.45 14.46 37.26
C THR A 129 26.25 15.60 36.25
N LEU A 130 25.57 15.36 35.13
CA LEU A 130 25.28 16.41 34.15
C LEU A 130 24.33 17.48 34.71
N SER A 131 23.32 17.07 35.46
CA SER A 131 22.37 17.99 36.11
C SER A 131 23.05 18.89 37.15
N LEU A 132 24.01 18.38 37.92
CA LEU A 132 24.79 19.16 38.90
C LEU A 132 25.65 20.27 38.27
N ILE A 133 26.02 20.11 37.00
CA ILE A 133 26.81 21.10 36.24
C ILE A 133 25.87 22.09 35.50
N GLY A 134 24.55 22.00 35.71
CA GLY A 134 23.56 22.87 35.09
C GLY A 134 23.17 22.47 33.67
N ALA A 135 23.41 21.21 33.26
CA ALA A 135 23.00 20.75 31.93
C ALA A 135 21.47 20.69 31.83
N THR A 136 20.92 21.22 30.72
CA THR A 136 19.48 21.21 30.47
C THR A 136 18.97 19.81 30.11
N ALA A 137 17.70 19.51 30.42
CA ALA A 137 17.05 18.24 30.06
C ALA A 137 17.14 17.91 28.56
N GLY A 138 17.17 18.94 27.69
CA GLY A 138 17.39 18.76 26.25
C GLY A 138 18.82 18.30 25.91
N PHE A 139 19.84 18.80 26.62
CA PHE A 139 21.23 18.37 26.41
C PHE A 139 21.44 16.91 26.84
N ILE A 140 20.86 16.52 27.97
CA ILE A 140 20.88 15.14 28.49
C ILE A 140 20.12 14.19 27.55
N GLY A 141 19.03 14.67 26.95
CA GLY A 141 18.15 13.89 26.10
C GLY A 141 18.64 13.64 24.66
N ARG A 142 19.46 14.54 24.10
CA ARG A 142 19.98 14.47 22.73
C ARG A 142 20.59 13.12 22.31
N PRO A 143 21.48 12.47 23.08
CA PRO A 143 22.07 11.20 22.67
C PRO A 143 21.03 10.09 22.47
N PHE A 144 19.97 10.06 23.29
CA PHE A 144 18.90 9.06 23.17
C PHE A 144 18.07 9.27 21.91
N ILE A 145 17.71 10.52 21.61
CA ILE A 145 16.95 10.87 20.41
C ILE A 145 17.74 10.58 19.13
N ARG A 146 19.05 10.92 19.11
CA ARG A 146 19.93 10.60 17.97
C ARG A 146 20.02 9.11 17.72
N ARG A 147 20.12 8.31 18.77
CA ARG A 147 20.14 6.84 18.67
C ARG A 147 18.82 6.32 18.09
N ALA A 148 17.68 6.80 18.56
CA ALA A 148 16.37 6.38 18.05
C ALA A 148 16.17 6.76 16.57
N ILE A 149 16.63 7.94 16.14
CA ILE A 149 16.61 8.34 14.73
C ILE A 149 17.44 7.37 13.88
N LEU A 150 18.65 7.02 14.33
CA LEU A 150 19.52 6.11 13.60
C LEU A 150 18.91 4.70 13.49
N GLU A 151 18.36 4.19 14.59
CA GLU A 151 17.65 2.90 14.61
C GLU A 151 16.43 2.93 13.67
N GLY A 152 15.67 4.03 13.64
CA GLY A 152 14.55 4.22 12.70
C GLY A 152 14.99 4.25 11.24
N PHE A 153 16.10 4.93 10.94
CA PHE A 153 16.65 5.02 9.59
C PHE A 153 17.15 3.65 9.09
N VAL A 154 17.90 2.92 9.92
CA VAL A 154 18.38 1.56 9.59
C VAL A 154 17.21 0.60 9.41
N GLY A 155 16.19 0.69 10.27
CA GLY A 155 14.96 -0.10 10.14
C GLY A 155 14.22 0.18 8.83
N ALA A 156 14.14 1.45 8.41
CA ALA A 156 13.51 1.81 7.14
C ALA A 156 14.29 1.30 5.91
N LEU A 157 15.63 1.32 5.95
CA LEU A 157 16.46 0.72 4.90
C LEU A 157 16.25 -0.79 4.80
N LEU A 158 16.19 -1.48 5.94
CA LEU A 158 15.87 -2.92 5.98
C LEU A 158 14.47 -3.21 5.43
N ALA A 159 13.48 -2.38 5.77
CA ALA A 159 12.13 -2.51 5.24
C ALA A 159 12.09 -2.33 3.71
N LEU A 160 12.83 -1.36 3.16
CA LEU A 160 12.96 -1.17 1.71
C LEU A 160 13.62 -2.38 1.03
N ALA A 161 14.68 -2.92 1.62
CA ALA A 161 15.34 -4.11 1.09
C ALA A 161 14.41 -5.33 1.08
N LEU A 162 13.66 -5.56 2.16
CA LEU A 162 12.68 -6.64 2.25
C LEU A 162 11.52 -6.45 1.27
N LEU A 163 11.02 -5.22 1.11
CA LEU A 163 9.99 -4.90 0.13
C LEU A 163 10.47 -5.21 -1.30
N GLY A 164 11.68 -4.78 -1.65
CA GLY A 164 12.30 -5.07 -2.94
C GLY A 164 12.49 -6.57 -3.17
N GLY A 165 12.97 -7.30 -2.16
CA GLY A 165 13.13 -8.76 -2.22
C GLY A 165 11.80 -9.50 -2.39
N LEU A 166 10.76 -9.06 -1.69
CA LEU A 166 9.43 -9.66 -1.78
C LEU A 166 8.76 -9.40 -3.13
N LEU A 167 8.94 -8.20 -3.69
CA LEU A 167 8.52 -7.88 -5.05
C LEU A 167 9.24 -8.78 -6.07
N TYR A 168 10.56 -8.90 -5.97
CA TYR A 168 11.34 -9.77 -6.86
C TYR A 168 10.90 -11.24 -6.77
N GLY A 169 10.68 -11.74 -5.55
CA GLY A 169 10.19 -13.11 -5.33
C GLY A 169 8.79 -13.33 -5.91
N ALA A 170 7.90 -12.35 -5.75
CA ALA A 170 6.54 -12.42 -6.31
C ALA A 170 6.54 -12.38 -7.85
N GLU A 171 7.40 -11.58 -8.48
CA GLU A 171 7.54 -11.56 -9.93
C GLU A 171 7.99 -12.93 -10.48
N GLN A 172 8.90 -13.63 -9.80
CA GLN A 172 9.31 -14.97 -10.19
C GLN A 172 8.23 -16.03 -9.97
N ALA A 173 7.46 -15.94 -8.88
CA ALA A 173 6.43 -16.92 -8.57
C ALA A 173 5.21 -16.85 -9.49
N PHE A 174 4.79 -15.63 -9.86
CA PHE A 174 3.56 -15.42 -10.64
C PHE A 174 3.82 -15.13 -12.12
N GLY A 175 5.06 -14.87 -12.53
CA GLY A 175 5.42 -14.59 -13.93
C GLY A 175 4.92 -13.24 -14.45
N TYR A 176 4.33 -12.41 -13.59
CA TYR A 176 3.85 -11.07 -13.93
C TYR A 176 4.74 -10.01 -13.30
N ARG A 177 5.07 -8.98 -14.08
CA ARG A 177 5.83 -7.83 -13.62
C ARG A 177 4.89 -6.89 -12.86
N ILE A 178 4.77 -7.09 -11.55
CA ILE A 178 3.80 -6.40 -10.67
C ILE A 178 3.96 -4.88 -10.75
N LEU A 179 5.20 -4.40 -10.95
CA LEU A 179 5.49 -2.98 -11.17
C LEU A 179 4.80 -2.39 -12.41
N SER A 180 4.57 -3.19 -13.44
CA SER A 180 3.89 -2.76 -14.67
C SER A 180 2.37 -2.65 -14.52
N LEU A 181 1.80 -3.37 -13.53
CA LEU A 181 0.38 -3.31 -13.18
C LEU A 181 0.03 -2.11 -12.29
N CYS A 182 1.03 -1.50 -11.63
CA CYS A 182 0.87 -0.33 -10.78
C CYS A 182 1.63 0.91 -11.33
N PRO A 183 1.38 1.35 -12.58
CA PRO A 183 2.15 2.40 -13.24
C PRO A 183 1.96 3.80 -12.61
N SER A 184 0.96 3.98 -11.75
CA SER A 184 0.60 5.25 -11.12
C SER A 184 1.38 5.57 -9.84
N VAL A 185 2.11 4.60 -9.25
CA VAL A 185 2.87 4.84 -8.02
C VAL A 185 4.26 5.35 -8.38
N PRO A 186 4.64 6.60 -8.03
CA PRO A 186 6.00 7.06 -8.22
C PRO A 186 6.89 6.29 -7.25
N LEU A 187 7.59 5.27 -7.77
CA LEU A 187 8.44 4.38 -6.99
C LEU A 187 9.51 5.15 -6.19
N LEU A 188 10.00 6.25 -6.78
CA LEU A 188 10.91 7.19 -6.15
C LEU A 188 10.28 7.87 -4.92
N GLY A 189 8.99 8.22 -4.98
CA GLY A 189 8.24 8.76 -3.85
C GLY A 189 8.12 7.78 -2.70
N VAL A 190 7.92 6.49 -2.97
CA VAL A 190 7.84 5.45 -1.93
C VAL A 190 9.19 5.23 -1.25
N ILE A 191 10.27 5.17 -2.04
CA ILE A 191 11.64 5.02 -1.52
C ILE A 191 12.03 6.17 -0.60
N ILE A 192 11.57 7.40 -0.87
CA ILE A 192 11.83 8.56 -0.02
C ILE A 192 10.87 8.61 1.18
N ALA A 193 9.59 8.30 0.98
CA ALA A 193 8.57 8.42 2.01
C ALA A 193 8.79 7.43 3.16
N ILE A 194 9.20 6.18 2.88
CA ILE A 194 9.37 5.15 3.92
C ILE A 194 10.43 5.55 4.97
N PRO A 195 11.67 5.93 4.58
CA PRO A 195 12.68 6.43 5.53
C PRO A 195 12.24 7.70 6.25
N LEU A 196 11.58 8.62 5.54
CA LEU A 196 11.16 9.89 6.12
C LEU A 196 10.11 9.66 7.23
N VAL A 197 9.10 8.84 6.96
CA VAL A 197 8.08 8.47 7.95
C VAL A 197 8.71 7.69 9.11
N GLY A 198 9.58 6.72 8.84
CA GLY A 198 10.28 5.94 9.87
C GLY A 198 11.08 6.83 10.82
N VAL A 199 11.87 7.76 10.28
CA VAL A 199 12.65 8.73 11.07
C VAL A 199 11.74 9.66 11.87
N CYS A 200 10.67 10.19 11.27
CA CYS A 200 9.72 11.06 11.95
C CYS A 200 9.06 10.35 13.13
N VAL A 201 8.60 9.11 12.96
CA VAL A 201 7.97 8.32 14.02
C VAL A 201 8.95 8.04 15.15
N SER A 202 10.18 7.60 14.83
CA SER A 202 11.23 7.37 15.84
C SER A 202 11.64 8.63 16.58
N PHE A 203 11.71 9.78 15.89
CA PHE A 203 12.00 11.07 16.51
C PHE A 203 10.91 11.48 17.49
N VAL A 204 9.65 11.50 17.06
CA VAL A 204 8.51 11.96 17.89
C VAL A 204 8.33 11.07 19.12
N SER A 205 8.43 9.76 18.94
CA SER A 205 8.33 8.79 20.03
C SER A 205 9.45 8.97 21.05
N SER A 206 10.71 9.03 20.61
CA SER A 206 11.86 9.21 21.49
C SER A 206 11.86 10.57 22.19
N TRP A 207 11.57 11.66 21.47
CA TRP A 207 11.46 13.00 22.04
C TRP A 207 10.47 13.06 23.21
N ARG A 208 9.28 12.48 23.03
CA ARG A 208 8.25 12.44 24.07
C ARG A 208 8.68 11.58 25.27
N ALA A 209 9.30 10.43 25.01
CA ALA A 209 9.83 9.56 26.04
C ALA A 209 10.90 10.25 26.88
N THR A 210 11.92 10.81 26.23
CA THR A 210 13.02 11.52 26.89
C THR A 210 12.54 12.67 27.74
N ARG A 211 11.60 13.49 27.25
CA ARG A 211 11.03 14.59 28.04
C ARG A 211 10.31 14.08 29.29
N ARG A 212 9.53 13.00 29.18
CA ARG A 212 8.79 12.41 30.31
C ARG A 212 9.72 11.86 31.40
N TYR A 213 10.73 11.09 31.03
CA TYR A 213 11.57 10.38 32.00
C TYR A 213 12.62 11.27 32.69
N ILE A 214 13.17 12.28 32.00
CA ILE A 214 14.12 13.21 32.62
C ILE A 214 13.42 14.09 33.68
N HIS A 215 12.20 14.58 33.40
CA HIS A 215 11.44 15.38 34.38
C HIS A 215 11.00 14.57 35.60
N MET A 216 10.76 13.26 35.44
CA MET A 216 10.47 12.36 36.57
C MET A 216 11.67 12.17 37.51
N GLU A 217 12.89 12.27 36.98
CA GLU A 217 14.10 12.22 37.79
C GLU A 217 14.31 13.53 38.54
N GLU A 218 14.17 14.68 37.87
CA GLU A 218 14.23 16.03 38.47
C GLU A 218 13.20 16.22 39.60
N GLY A 219 11.96 15.75 39.43
CA GLY A 219 10.92 15.82 40.47
C GLY A 219 11.22 15.00 41.74
N LYS A 220 12.11 13.99 41.66
CA LYS A 220 12.59 13.26 42.85
C LYS A 220 13.77 13.94 43.55
N ILE A 221 14.39 14.95 42.93
CA ILE A 221 15.53 15.68 43.50
C ILE A 221 15.06 16.69 44.58
N HIS A 222 13.80 17.13 44.54
CA HIS A 222 13.25 18.08 45.52
C HIS A 222 12.70 17.42 46.81
N LEU A 223 12.81 16.10 46.97
CA LEU A 223 12.23 15.36 48.09
C LEU A 223 13.25 14.55 48.93
N ILE A 224 14.55 14.87 48.84
CA ILE A 224 15.57 14.34 49.76
C ILE A 224 16.42 15.50 50.27
#